data_AF-A0A7R9KMV4-F1
#
_entry.id   AF-A0A7R9KMV4-F1
#
_cell.length_a   1.000
_cell.length_b   1.000
_cell.length_c   1.000
_cell.angle_alpha   90.00
_cell.angle_beta   90.00
_cell.angle_gamma   90.00
#
_symmetry.space_group_name_H-M   'P 1'
#
loop_
_entity.id
_entity.type
_entity.pdbx_description
1 polymer ?
#
loop_
_entity_poly.entity_id
_entity_poly.type
_entity_poly.pdbx_seq_one_letter_code
_entity_poly.pdbx_strand_id
1 'polypeptide(L)'
;MDTVSEEDNFEALSLLNDKVLVESAANPLMDVWLGDESTVEQVLDVPVWSYELTEAKFDTLVHFEEFMIECENLLQQQLLSYEYNTFNSFLQFYQNFKKAKKSNKSLPLLDFVSNYKSRISRDSLSCVGLSISLIRKLRQMYTRFSRSIALVSCEESVKDVGAYSMQSPNNVKEHCLVCIKICIEGKREGYVLLDPGYHVSRPIIVMEDLVYPNTSWFTSSSNDKVVKEYCYQLIDHQFIGWKVRETRNGCQDEWMNLVYVKRQFAKCLTITEKRSLIYLLKSLVIRNRK
;
A
#
# COMPACT_ATOMS: atom_id res chain seq x y z
N MET A 1 22.25 -54.88 -4.23
CA MET A 1 21.35 -55.48 -5.22
C MET A 1 19.98 -55.46 -4.57
N ASP A 2 19.10 -54.51 -4.84
CA ASP A 2 18.92 -53.76 -6.09
C ASP A 2 18.48 -52.31 -5.87
N THR A 3 19.02 -51.47 -6.74
CA THR A 3 18.68 -50.08 -7.01
C THR A 3 17.32 -50.01 -7.69
N VAL A 4 16.40 -49.21 -7.18
CA VAL A 4 15.25 -48.72 -7.95
C VAL A 4 15.55 -47.29 -8.37
N SER A 5 15.60 -47.10 -9.68
CA SER A 5 16.05 -45.92 -10.42
C SER A 5 15.08 -44.74 -10.32
N GLU A 6 15.64 -43.53 -10.29
CA GLU A 6 14.93 -42.23 -10.30
C GLU A 6 14.16 -41.91 -11.61
N GLU A 7 14.08 -42.84 -12.55
CA GLU A 7 13.38 -42.64 -13.84
C GLU A 7 11.87 -42.97 -13.81
N ASP A 8 11.39 -43.76 -12.83
CA ASP A 8 9.96 -44.13 -12.75
C ASP A 8 9.05 -43.02 -12.17
N ASN A 9 9.62 -41.93 -11.64
CA ASN A 9 8.86 -40.81 -11.10
C ASN A 9 8.57 -39.70 -12.14
N PHE A 10 9.20 -39.75 -13.32
CA PHE A 10 9.01 -38.74 -14.36
C PHE A 10 7.86 -39.07 -15.33
N GLU A 11 7.50 -40.35 -15.51
CA GLU A 11 6.36 -40.73 -16.35
C GLU A 11 5.00 -40.50 -15.68
N ALA A 12 4.92 -40.65 -14.35
CA ALA A 12 3.67 -40.40 -13.59
C ALA A 12 3.26 -38.91 -13.56
N LEU A 13 4.21 -37.99 -13.71
CA LEU A 13 3.95 -36.53 -13.78
C LEU A 13 3.60 -36.05 -15.20
N SER A 14 3.97 -36.79 -16.25
CA SER A 14 3.60 -36.47 -17.63
C SER A 14 2.16 -36.86 -17.98
N LEU A 15 1.63 -37.92 -17.35
CA LEU A 15 0.27 -38.44 -17.58
C LEU A 15 -0.83 -37.69 -16.81
N LEU A 16 -0.46 -36.79 -15.89
CA LEU A 16 -1.38 -35.90 -15.16
C LEU A 16 -1.69 -34.60 -15.92
N ASN A 17 -0.94 -34.27 -16.98
CA ASN A 17 -1.16 -33.06 -17.79
C ASN A 17 -2.14 -33.24 -18.96
N ASP A 18 -2.48 -34.47 -19.36
CA ASP A 18 -3.23 -34.73 -20.60
C ASP A 18 -4.70 -35.18 -20.44
N LYS A 19 -5.27 -35.13 -19.22
CA LYS A 19 -6.69 -35.53 -18.99
C LYS A 19 -7.50 -34.61 -18.09
N VAL A 20 -7.36 -33.30 -18.26
CA VAL A 20 -8.37 -32.33 -17.82
C VAL A 20 -8.84 -31.52 -19.03
N LEU A 21 -9.41 -32.22 -20.02
CA LEU A 21 -10.41 -31.63 -20.91
C LEU A 21 -11.69 -31.44 -20.09
N VAL A 22 -11.72 -30.36 -19.31
CA VAL A 22 -12.97 -29.83 -18.74
C VAL A 22 -13.63 -29.05 -19.86
N GLU A 23 -14.74 -29.58 -20.36
CA GLU A 23 -15.71 -28.84 -21.16
C GLU A 23 -15.93 -27.45 -20.53
N SER A 24 -15.74 -26.41 -21.34
CA SER A 24 -15.80 -25.03 -20.91
C SER A 24 -17.23 -24.63 -20.50
N ALA A 25 -17.60 -24.93 -19.27
CA ALA A 25 -18.57 -24.10 -18.57
C ALA A 25 -17.82 -22.82 -18.17
N ALA A 26 -18.18 -21.68 -18.79
CA ALA A 26 -17.59 -20.38 -18.52
C ALA A 26 -17.42 -20.16 -17.01
N ASN A 27 -16.17 -20.12 -16.55
CA ASN A 27 -15.85 -19.92 -15.15
C ASN A 27 -16.26 -18.48 -14.79
N PRO A 28 -17.29 -18.23 -13.96
CA PRO A 28 -17.84 -16.88 -13.75
C PRO A 28 -16.88 -15.91 -13.05
N LEU A 29 -15.74 -16.41 -12.58
CA LEU A 29 -14.64 -15.64 -12.01
C LEU A 29 -13.67 -15.10 -13.07
N MET A 30 -13.65 -15.68 -14.28
CA MET A 30 -12.84 -15.21 -15.41
C MET A 30 -13.50 -14.03 -16.16
N ASP A 31 -14.78 -13.75 -15.93
CA ASP A 31 -15.51 -12.65 -16.58
C ASP A 31 -15.30 -11.27 -15.89
N VAL A 32 -14.47 -11.20 -14.84
CA VAL A 32 -14.24 -9.97 -14.04
C VAL A 32 -12.89 -9.32 -14.39
N TRP A 33 -12.18 -9.84 -15.39
CA TRP A 33 -10.86 -9.34 -15.76
C TRP A 33 -10.96 -8.15 -16.72
N LEU A 34 -10.57 -6.98 -16.21
CA LEU A 34 -10.45 -5.75 -16.99
C LEU A 34 -9.07 -5.67 -17.67
N GLY A 35 -8.82 -6.53 -18.67
CA GLY A 35 -7.73 -6.35 -19.64
C GLY A 35 -6.34 -6.09 -19.04
N ASP A 36 -5.49 -5.43 -19.84
CA ASP A 36 -4.15 -4.99 -19.42
C ASP A 36 -4.21 -3.84 -18.37
N GLU A 37 -3.09 -3.56 -17.70
CA GLU A 37 -3.00 -2.51 -16.68
C GLU A 37 -3.49 -1.14 -17.17
N SER A 38 -3.31 -0.86 -18.46
CA SER A 38 -3.72 0.40 -19.10
C SER A 38 -5.23 0.61 -19.12
N THR A 39 -6.00 -0.47 -19.17
CA THR A 39 -7.48 -0.44 -19.16
C THR A 39 -8.02 -0.16 -17.74
N VAL A 40 -7.32 -0.65 -16.72
CA VAL A 40 -7.64 -0.42 -15.30
C VAL A 40 -7.38 1.03 -14.90
N GLU A 41 -6.34 1.66 -15.43
CA GLU A 41 -6.00 3.04 -15.11
C GLU A 41 -7.02 4.05 -15.64
N GLN A 42 -7.64 3.77 -16.80
CA GLN A 42 -8.64 4.64 -17.43
C GLN A 42 -9.92 4.82 -16.59
N VAL A 43 -10.20 3.90 -15.68
CA VAL A 43 -11.42 3.92 -14.84
C VAL A 43 -11.18 4.46 -13.42
N LEU A 44 -9.93 4.85 -13.11
CA LEU A 44 -9.58 5.51 -11.86
C LEU A 44 -9.76 7.03 -11.97
N ASP A 45 -10.11 7.65 -10.85
CA ASP A 45 -10.17 9.11 -10.77
C ASP A 45 -8.77 9.75 -10.93
N VAL A 46 -8.73 10.98 -11.42
CA VAL A 46 -7.51 11.81 -11.34
C VAL A 46 -7.18 12.10 -9.87
N PRO A 47 -5.90 11.95 -9.45
CA PRO A 47 -5.44 12.34 -8.12
C PRO A 47 -5.81 13.77 -7.72
N VAL A 48 -6.30 13.93 -6.48
CA VAL A 48 -6.61 15.23 -5.89
C VAL A 48 -6.00 15.31 -4.50
N TRP A 49 -5.40 16.46 -4.22
CA TRP A 49 -4.82 16.80 -2.92
C TRP A 49 -5.57 17.96 -2.28
N SER A 50 -5.75 17.90 -0.97
CA SER A 50 -6.47 18.94 -0.22
C SER A 50 -5.49 20.01 0.29
N TYR A 51 -5.32 20.12 1.61
CA TYR A 51 -4.47 21.13 2.21
C TYR A 51 -3.01 20.68 2.32
N GLU A 52 -2.13 21.67 2.37
CA GLU A 52 -0.72 21.52 2.72
C GLU A 52 -0.54 21.23 4.20
N LEU A 53 0.33 20.28 4.52
CA LEU A 53 0.59 19.87 5.90
C LEU A 53 1.28 21.00 6.66
N THR A 54 0.83 21.24 7.89
CA THR A 54 1.50 22.14 8.83
C THR A 54 2.49 21.37 9.69
N GLU A 55 3.51 22.02 10.26
CA GLU A 55 4.41 21.35 11.20
C GLU A 55 3.75 21.09 12.55
N ALA A 56 3.90 19.88 13.06
CA ALA A 56 3.85 19.60 14.49
C ALA A 56 5.18 20.07 15.11
N LYS A 57 5.11 21.12 15.94
CA LYS A 57 6.29 21.74 16.54
C LYS A 57 6.59 21.11 17.90
N PHE A 58 7.87 20.79 18.11
CA PHE A 58 8.40 20.25 19.36
C PHE A 58 9.52 21.16 19.87
N ASP A 59 9.41 21.60 21.11
CA ASP A 59 10.37 22.54 21.70
C ASP A 59 11.73 21.88 21.97
N THR A 60 11.76 20.57 22.17
CA THR A 60 12.96 19.78 22.46
C THR A 60 12.89 18.43 21.76
N LEU A 61 14.05 17.81 21.56
CA LEU A 61 14.15 16.43 21.07
C LEU A 61 13.45 15.43 22.00
N VAL A 62 13.51 15.63 23.32
CA VAL A 62 12.86 14.77 24.32
C VAL A 62 11.34 14.73 24.14
N HIS A 63 10.69 15.90 23.98
CA HIS A 63 9.24 15.95 23.73
C HIS A 63 8.85 15.27 22.41
N PHE A 64 9.74 15.33 21.40
CA PHE A 64 9.54 14.61 20.16
C PHE A 64 9.65 13.09 20.37
N GLU A 65 10.65 12.61 21.11
CA GLU A 65 10.83 11.19 21.42
C GLU A 65 9.66 10.60 22.21
N GLU A 66 9.13 11.32 23.20
CA GLU A 66 7.92 10.93 23.94
C GLU A 66 6.72 10.78 22.99
N PHE A 67 6.51 11.75 22.12
CA PHE A 67 5.49 11.67 21.07
C PHE A 67 5.69 10.48 20.14
N MET A 68 6.94 10.14 19.82
CA MET A 68 7.26 9.00 18.97
C MET A 68 6.93 7.66 19.63
N ILE A 69 7.16 7.52 20.93
CA ILE A 69 6.79 6.33 21.70
C ILE A 69 5.27 6.13 21.65
N GLU A 70 4.48 7.20 21.81
CA GLU A 70 3.03 7.11 21.74
C GLU A 70 2.53 6.75 20.33
N CYS A 71 3.14 7.33 19.29
CA CYS A 71 2.83 6.98 17.90
C CYS A 71 3.14 5.51 17.59
N GLU A 72 4.28 5.00 18.07
CA GLU A 72 4.67 3.61 17.90
C GLU A 72 3.71 2.67 18.63
N ASN A 73 3.38 2.95 19.88
CA ASN A 73 2.43 2.16 20.66
C ASN A 73 1.07 2.08 19.95
N LEU A 74 0.58 3.21 19.44
CA LEU A 74 -0.69 3.25 18.72
C LEU A 74 -0.65 2.47 17.40
N LEU A 75 0.45 2.58 16.65
CA LEU A 75 0.68 1.84 15.42
C LEU A 75 0.71 0.33 15.69
N GLN A 76 1.46 -0.12 16.70
CA GLN A 76 1.54 -1.53 17.06
C GLN A 76 0.18 -2.08 17.52
N GLN A 77 -0.57 -1.33 18.33
CA GLN A 77 -1.94 -1.70 18.72
C GLN A 77 -2.87 -1.82 17.50
N GLN A 78 -2.76 -0.91 16.52
CA GLN A 78 -3.53 -1.01 15.27
C GLN A 78 -3.17 -2.27 14.49
N LEU A 79 -1.89 -2.59 14.34
CA LEU A 79 -1.42 -3.79 13.65
C LEU A 79 -1.81 -5.10 14.35
N LEU A 80 -2.06 -5.05 15.67
CA LEU A 80 -2.59 -6.20 16.42
C LEU A 80 -4.12 -6.30 16.34
N SER A 81 -4.82 -5.17 16.19
CA SER A 81 -6.28 -5.12 16.21
C SER A 81 -6.90 -5.36 14.84
N TYR A 82 -6.16 -5.11 13.77
CA TYR A 82 -6.66 -5.11 12.40
C TYR A 82 -5.68 -5.79 11.45
N GLU A 83 -6.20 -6.71 10.66
CA GLU A 83 -5.48 -7.34 9.57
C GLU A 83 -5.66 -6.54 8.27
N TYR A 84 -4.64 -6.53 7.41
CA TYR A 84 -4.85 -6.09 6.03
C TYR A 84 -5.62 -7.17 5.30
N ASN A 85 -6.79 -6.80 4.77
CA ASN A 85 -7.66 -7.70 4.03
C ASN A 85 -8.47 -6.91 2.99
N THR A 86 -8.23 -7.20 1.72
CA THR A 86 -9.00 -6.65 0.57
C THR A 86 -9.96 -7.67 -0.04
N PHE A 87 -9.91 -8.94 0.39
CA PHE A 87 -10.70 -10.03 -0.17
C PHE A 87 -12.20 -9.84 0.04
N ASN A 88 -12.59 -9.44 1.25
CA ASN A 88 -14.01 -9.18 1.56
C ASN A 88 -14.55 -7.98 0.76
N SER A 89 -13.75 -6.90 0.60
CA SER A 89 -14.09 -5.77 -0.27
C SER A 89 -14.27 -6.20 -1.73
N PHE A 90 -13.41 -7.09 -2.23
CA PHE A 90 -13.55 -7.66 -3.58
C PHE A 90 -14.82 -8.50 -3.73
N LEU A 91 -15.15 -9.35 -2.76
CA LEU A 91 -16.35 -10.16 -2.80
C LEU A 91 -17.61 -9.28 -2.83
N GLN A 92 -17.64 -8.21 -2.04
CA GLN A 92 -18.74 -7.23 -2.06
C GLN A 92 -18.83 -6.51 -3.41
N PHE A 93 -17.70 -6.08 -3.98
CA PHE A 93 -17.63 -5.49 -5.32
C PHE A 93 -18.22 -6.44 -6.36
N TYR A 94 -17.81 -7.70 -6.36
CA TYR A 94 -18.32 -8.71 -7.29
C TYR A 94 -19.82 -8.98 -7.11
N GLN A 95 -20.31 -9.09 -5.88
CA GLN A 95 -21.73 -9.25 -5.60
C GLN A 95 -22.56 -8.06 -6.10
N ASN A 96 -22.04 -6.85 -5.92
CA ASN A 96 -22.66 -5.62 -6.44
C ASN A 96 -22.71 -5.63 -7.97
N PHE A 97 -21.63 -6.06 -8.63
CA PHE A 97 -21.59 -6.20 -10.08
C PHE A 97 -22.63 -7.21 -10.58
N LYS A 98 -22.70 -8.40 -9.97
CA LYS A 98 -23.71 -9.41 -10.33
C LYS A 98 -25.13 -8.89 -10.17
N LYS A 99 -25.40 -8.16 -9.08
CA LYS A 99 -26.72 -7.55 -8.84
C LYS A 99 -27.05 -6.52 -9.92
N ALA A 100 -26.09 -5.65 -10.28
CA ALA A 100 -26.27 -4.67 -11.35
C ALA A 100 -26.50 -5.35 -12.71
N LYS A 101 -25.72 -6.39 -13.04
CA LYS A 101 -25.86 -7.17 -14.29
C LYS A 101 -27.19 -7.92 -14.38
N LYS A 102 -27.77 -8.34 -13.26
CA LYS A 102 -29.13 -8.91 -13.23
C LYS A 102 -30.19 -7.87 -13.61
N SER A 103 -30.02 -6.62 -13.19
CA SER A 103 -30.93 -5.51 -13.52
C SER A 103 -30.71 -4.93 -14.93
N ASN A 104 -29.46 -4.97 -15.42
CA ASN A 104 -29.09 -4.54 -16.76
C ASN A 104 -28.13 -5.56 -17.39
N LYS A 105 -28.67 -6.50 -18.17
CA LYS A 105 -27.90 -7.62 -18.76
C LYS A 105 -26.77 -7.16 -19.69
N SER A 106 -26.93 -6.00 -20.33
CA SER A 106 -25.95 -5.41 -21.24
C SER A 106 -24.93 -4.51 -20.54
N LEU A 107 -24.95 -4.38 -19.20
CA LEU A 107 -24.03 -3.52 -18.47
C LEU A 107 -22.57 -3.99 -18.65
N PRO A 108 -21.71 -3.19 -19.31
CA PRO A 108 -20.29 -3.49 -19.42
C PRO A 108 -19.61 -3.40 -18.04
N LEU A 109 -18.59 -4.24 -17.81
CA LEU A 109 -17.82 -4.21 -16.57
C LEU A 109 -17.11 -2.87 -16.37
N LEU A 110 -16.54 -2.29 -17.44
CA LEU A 110 -15.90 -0.97 -17.41
C LEU A 110 -16.87 0.11 -16.93
N ASP A 111 -18.08 0.16 -17.47
CA ASP A 111 -19.10 1.12 -17.05
C ASP A 111 -19.48 0.95 -15.58
N PHE A 112 -19.62 -0.31 -15.13
CA PHE A 112 -19.86 -0.59 -13.73
C PHE A 112 -18.71 -0.07 -12.85
N VAL A 113 -17.47 -0.37 -13.22
CA VAL A 113 -16.29 0.04 -12.45
C VAL A 113 -16.16 1.56 -12.43
N SER A 114 -16.29 2.24 -13.57
CA SER A 114 -16.26 3.71 -13.64
C SER A 114 -17.23 4.37 -12.66
N ASN A 115 -18.42 3.78 -12.48
CA ASN A 115 -19.45 4.28 -11.58
C ASN A 115 -19.40 3.69 -10.15
N TYR A 116 -18.55 2.71 -9.89
CA TYR A 116 -18.46 2.04 -8.59
C TYR A 116 -17.86 2.97 -7.53
N LYS A 117 -18.57 3.12 -6.41
CA LYS A 117 -18.11 3.89 -5.25
C LYS A 117 -17.54 2.97 -4.19
N SER A 118 -16.21 2.87 -4.14
CA SER A 118 -15.49 2.11 -3.12
C SER A 118 -15.80 2.61 -1.72
N ARG A 119 -15.83 1.69 -0.75
CA ARG A 119 -16.11 1.97 0.65
C ARG A 119 -15.15 1.16 1.51
N ILE A 120 -14.71 1.75 2.61
CA ILE A 120 -13.98 1.02 3.64
C ILE A 120 -14.98 0.21 4.46
N SER A 121 -14.74 -1.09 4.59
CA SER A 121 -15.45 -1.95 5.54
C SER A 121 -14.56 -2.20 6.76
N ARG A 122 -15.16 -2.33 7.95
CA ARG A 122 -14.40 -2.72 9.15
C ARG A 122 -13.84 -4.13 9.06
N ASP A 123 -14.52 -4.99 8.30
CA ASP A 123 -14.16 -6.40 8.11
C ASP A 123 -13.22 -6.61 6.91
N SER A 124 -12.78 -5.53 6.27
CA SER A 124 -11.90 -5.54 5.10
C SER A 124 -11.14 -4.22 5.00
N LEU A 125 -10.00 -4.14 5.69
CA LEU A 125 -9.18 -2.95 5.70
C LEU A 125 -8.01 -3.10 4.74
N SER A 126 -7.97 -2.25 3.72
CA SER A 126 -6.79 -2.01 2.88
C SER A 126 -5.80 -1.07 3.59
N CYS A 127 -4.74 -0.65 2.88
CA CYS A 127 -3.85 0.43 3.34
C CYS A 127 -4.64 1.72 3.63
N VAL A 128 -5.64 2.06 2.81
CA VAL A 128 -6.50 3.24 3.01
C VAL A 128 -7.30 3.11 4.31
N GLY A 129 -7.93 1.96 4.52
CA GLY A 129 -8.74 1.67 5.72
C GLY A 129 -7.91 1.73 7.00
N LEU A 130 -6.77 1.04 7.01
CA LEU A 130 -5.84 1.00 8.15
C LEU A 130 -5.30 2.39 8.49
N SER A 131 -4.84 3.13 7.48
CA SER A 131 -4.29 4.48 7.69
C SER A 131 -5.35 5.48 8.16
N ILE A 132 -6.59 5.41 7.64
CA ILE A 132 -7.69 6.26 8.13
C ILE A 132 -8.04 5.94 9.58
N SER A 133 -8.07 4.66 9.97
CA SER A 133 -8.28 4.25 11.36
C SER A 133 -7.21 4.83 12.28
N LEU A 134 -5.93 4.73 11.89
CA LEU A 134 -4.80 5.27 12.64
C LEU A 134 -4.84 6.80 12.76
N ILE A 135 -5.07 7.52 11.65
CA ILE A 135 -5.20 8.99 11.64
C ILE A 135 -6.29 9.46 12.60
N ARG A 136 -7.45 8.79 12.63
CA ARG A 136 -8.55 9.17 13.54
C ARG A 136 -8.11 9.12 15.00
N LYS A 137 -7.42 8.06 15.41
CA LYS A 137 -6.91 7.92 16.78
C LYS A 137 -5.81 8.94 17.09
N LEU A 138 -4.85 9.13 16.18
CA LEU A 138 -3.78 10.12 16.33
C LEU A 138 -4.33 11.54 16.50
N ARG A 139 -5.31 11.93 15.69
CA ARG A 139 -5.93 13.27 15.77
C ARG A 139 -6.79 13.47 17.01
N GLN A 140 -7.36 12.41 17.56
CA GLN A 140 -8.08 12.45 18.83
C GLN A 140 -7.11 12.67 20.01
N MET A 141 -5.96 11.99 19.98
CA MET A 141 -4.93 12.10 21.02
C MET A 141 -4.15 13.43 20.91
N TYR A 142 -3.88 13.89 19.70
CA TYR A 142 -3.08 15.06 19.39
C TYR A 142 -3.86 16.08 18.55
N THR A 143 -4.93 16.62 19.11
CA THR A 143 -5.82 17.58 18.41
C THR A 143 -5.06 18.77 17.83
N ARG A 144 -4.06 19.29 18.54
CA ARG A 144 -3.17 20.38 18.09
C ARG A 144 -2.40 20.06 16.80
N PHE A 145 -2.13 18.78 16.51
CA PHE A 145 -1.38 18.33 15.34
C PHE A 145 -2.30 17.83 14.21
N SER A 146 -3.61 18.09 14.28
CA SER A 146 -4.58 17.54 13.33
C SER A 146 -4.30 17.90 11.86
N ARG A 147 -3.75 19.09 11.61
CA ARG A 147 -3.34 19.56 10.27
C ARG A 147 -1.94 19.11 9.87
N SER A 148 -1.16 18.61 10.81
CA SER A 148 0.17 18.05 10.59
C SER A 148 0.11 16.58 10.20
N ILE A 149 -0.91 15.87 10.69
CA ILE A 149 -1.16 14.45 10.42
C ILE A 149 -2.04 14.32 9.18
N ALA A 150 -1.61 13.59 8.16
CA ALA A 150 -2.40 13.37 6.95
C ALA A 150 -2.17 11.98 6.33
N LEU A 151 -3.11 11.57 5.48
CA LEU A 151 -2.89 10.47 4.55
C LEU A 151 -2.14 11.01 3.33
N VAL A 152 -1.08 10.33 2.93
CA VAL A 152 -0.25 10.69 1.78
C VAL A 152 -0.22 9.55 0.76
N SER A 153 -0.08 9.91 -0.52
CA SER A 153 -0.03 8.93 -1.61
C SER A 153 1.38 8.40 -1.82
N CYS A 154 1.49 7.12 -2.16
CA CYS A 154 2.73 6.44 -2.52
C CYS A 154 2.60 5.81 -3.91
N GLU A 155 3.65 5.98 -4.70
CA GLU A 155 3.86 5.33 -5.99
C GLU A 155 4.98 4.30 -5.86
N GLU A 156 4.81 3.11 -6.42
CA GLU A 156 5.79 2.04 -6.29
C GLU A 156 6.56 1.79 -7.58
N SER A 157 7.79 1.30 -7.45
CA SER A 157 8.66 0.90 -8.56
C SER A 157 8.83 1.99 -9.63
N VAL A 158 9.04 3.23 -9.18
CA VAL A 158 9.23 4.40 -10.06
C VAL A 158 10.55 4.25 -10.82
N LYS A 159 10.45 4.06 -12.14
CA LYS A 159 11.61 3.84 -13.03
C LYS A 159 12.48 5.07 -13.23
N ASP A 160 11.84 6.23 -13.38
CA ASP A 160 12.52 7.52 -13.57
C ASP A 160 11.94 8.56 -12.60
N VAL A 161 12.69 8.80 -11.52
CA VAL A 161 12.33 9.79 -10.50
C VAL A 161 12.43 11.22 -11.04
N GLY A 162 13.37 11.50 -11.95
CA GLY A 162 13.59 12.85 -12.50
C GLY A 162 12.49 13.28 -13.47
N ALA A 163 11.90 12.33 -14.19
CA ALA A 163 10.77 12.56 -15.08
C ALA A 163 9.39 12.39 -14.39
N TYR A 164 9.37 12.08 -13.09
CA TYR A 164 8.11 11.79 -12.39
C TYR A 164 7.21 13.03 -12.28
N SER A 165 6.01 12.96 -12.86
CA SER A 165 5.01 14.02 -12.77
C SER A 165 3.83 13.61 -11.90
N MET A 166 3.64 14.27 -10.76
CA MET A 166 2.51 14.04 -9.87
C MET A 166 1.14 14.01 -10.57
N GLN A 167 0.94 14.86 -11.58
CA GLN A 167 -0.33 15.04 -12.28
C GLN A 167 -0.49 14.10 -13.48
N SER A 168 0.51 13.27 -13.76
CA SER A 168 0.42 12.28 -14.84
C SER A 168 -0.76 11.34 -14.58
N PRO A 169 -1.68 11.17 -15.56
CA PRO A 169 -2.76 10.20 -15.43
C PRO A 169 -2.24 8.76 -15.37
N ASN A 170 -1.00 8.52 -15.81
CA ASN A 170 -0.34 7.22 -15.79
C ASN A 170 0.33 6.92 -14.44
N ASN A 171 0.29 7.87 -13.48
CA ASN A 171 0.91 7.69 -12.16
C ASN A 171 -0.13 7.23 -11.16
N VAL A 172 -0.21 5.91 -11.00
CA VAL A 172 -1.20 5.26 -10.19
C VAL A 172 -0.77 5.23 -8.72
N LYS A 173 -1.59 5.82 -7.85
CA LYS A 173 -1.33 5.80 -6.39
C LYS A 173 -1.69 4.44 -5.81
N GLU A 174 -0.78 3.48 -5.97
CA GLU A 174 -0.95 2.08 -5.58
C GLU A 174 -1.07 1.90 -4.07
N HIS A 175 -0.42 2.78 -3.32
CA HIS A 175 -0.35 2.70 -1.88
C HIS A 175 -0.57 4.06 -1.22
N CYS A 176 -0.86 4.05 0.07
CA CYS A 176 -0.94 5.25 0.88
C CYS A 176 -0.57 4.93 2.32
N LEU A 177 -0.03 5.92 3.01
CA LEU A 177 0.40 5.79 4.39
C LEU A 177 0.13 7.07 5.18
N VAL A 178 0.35 7.03 6.49
CA VAL A 178 0.19 8.20 7.35
C VAL A 178 1.50 8.98 7.36
N CYS A 179 1.42 10.29 7.22
CA CYS A 179 2.53 11.22 7.33
C CYS A 179 2.23 12.29 8.38
N ILE A 180 3.24 12.69 9.13
CA ILE A 180 3.21 13.80 10.07
C ILE A 180 4.37 14.73 9.73
N LYS A 181 4.10 15.97 9.30
CA LYS A 181 5.16 16.98 9.14
C LYS A 181 5.58 17.46 10.54
N ILE A 182 6.88 17.48 10.83
CA ILE A 182 7.44 17.84 12.14
C ILE A 182 8.47 18.96 12.03
N CYS A 183 8.65 19.70 13.13
CA CYS A 183 9.75 20.65 13.30
C CYS A 183 10.24 20.58 14.76
N ILE A 184 11.53 20.31 14.95
CA ILE A 184 12.18 20.17 16.26
C ILE A 184 13.01 21.42 16.54
N GLU A 185 12.86 21.98 17.74
CA GLU A 185 13.59 23.18 18.22
C GLU A 185 13.46 24.40 17.29
N GLY A 186 12.36 24.45 16.52
CA GLY A 186 12.06 25.51 15.56
C GLY A 186 13.03 25.60 14.37
N LYS A 187 13.89 24.60 14.16
CA LYS A 187 14.98 24.66 13.17
C LYS A 187 15.11 23.40 12.32
N ARG A 188 14.80 22.23 12.87
CA ARG A 188 15.03 20.95 12.20
C ARG A 188 13.72 20.40 11.67
N GLU A 189 13.50 20.52 10.37
CA GLU A 189 12.32 19.99 9.70
C GLU A 189 12.47 18.49 9.37
N GLY A 190 11.33 17.82 9.32
CA GLY A 190 11.28 16.41 8.94
C GLY A 190 9.85 15.89 8.82
N TYR A 191 9.76 14.57 8.64
CA TYR A 191 8.51 13.84 8.51
C TYR A 191 8.56 12.55 9.31
N VAL A 192 7.42 12.19 9.89
CA VAL A 192 7.19 10.86 10.46
C VAL A 192 6.24 10.11 9.55
N LEU A 193 6.62 8.91 9.14
CA LEU A 193 5.81 8.01 8.33
C LEU A 193 5.37 6.81 9.16
N LEU A 194 4.08 6.47 9.07
CA LEU A 194 3.50 5.27 9.69
C LEU A 194 2.78 4.49 8.59
N ASP A 195 3.23 3.26 8.34
CA ASP A 195 2.72 2.43 7.25
C ASP A 195 2.05 1.15 7.77
N PRO A 196 0.78 1.26 8.21
CA PRO A 196 0.06 0.10 8.67
C PRO A 196 -0.33 -0.84 7.51
N GLY A 197 -0.44 -0.33 6.27
CA GLY A 197 -0.78 -1.15 5.11
C GLY A 197 0.28 -2.20 4.83
N TYR A 198 1.56 -1.83 4.98
CA TYR A 198 2.71 -2.73 4.79
C TYR A 198 3.20 -3.38 6.07
N HIS A 199 2.42 -3.24 7.16
CA HIS A 199 2.74 -3.82 8.47
C HIS A 199 4.12 -3.38 9.00
N VAL A 200 4.57 -2.19 8.64
CA VAL A 200 5.78 -1.62 9.23
C VAL A 200 5.45 -1.27 10.67
N SER A 201 6.02 -2.01 11.63
CA SER A 201 5.63 -1.95 13.04
C SER A 201 6.29 -0.85 13.85
N ARG A 202 6.98 0.07 13.18
CA ARG A 202 7.70 1.17 13.79
C ARG A 202 7.47 2.45 13.01
N PRO A 203 7.51 3.62 13.66
CA PRO A 203 7.59 4.87 12.94
C PRO A 203 8.91 5.00 12.18
N ILE A 204 8.83 5.62 11.01
CA ILE A 204 9.99 5.97 10.19
C ILE A 204 10.13 7.48 10.26
N ILE A 205 11.30 7.95 10.71
CA ILE A 205 11.59 9.37 10.86
C ILE A 205 12.52 9.78 9.73
N VAL A 206 12.14 10.79 8.95
CA VAL A 206 12.91 11.33 7.83
C VAL A 206 13.23 12.78 8.15
N MET A 207 14.46 13.04 8.61
CA MET A 207 14.93 14.39 8.88
C MET A 207 15.58 14.99 7.63
N GLU A 208 15.39 16.27 7.39
CA GLU A 208 16.00 16.96 6.24
C GLU A 208 17.54 16.94 6.32
N ASP A 209 18.10 17.02 7.53
CA ASP A 209 19.53 16.99 7.78
C ASP A 209 20.14 15.57 7.86
N LEU A 210 19.31 14.52 7.77
CA LEU A 210 19.70 13.11 7.92
C LEU A 210 20.37 12.76 9.26
N VAL A 211 20.30 13.64 10.26
CA VAL A 211 20.88 13.44 11.59
C VAL A 211 19.81 12.84 12.52
N TYR A 212 20.25 12.15 13.58
CA TYR A 212 19.37 11.67 14.65
C TYR A 212 18.30 12.74 15.02
N PRO A 213 17.00 12.40 15.04
CA PRO A 213 16.43 11.04 15.10
C PRO A 213 16.12 10.37 13.75
N ASN A 214 16.79 10.77 12.65
CA ASN A 214 16.60 10.15 11.33
C ASN A 214 16.73 8.61 11.35
N THR A 215 15.78 7.94 10.71
CA THR A 215 15.76 6.48 10.52
C THR A 215 16.58 6.12 9.29
N SER A 216 17.72 5.46 9.52
CA SER A 216 18.56 4.89 8.46
C SER A 216 17.96 3.59 7.91
N TRP A 217 18.71 2.86 7.08
CA TRP A 217 18.32 1.53 6.61
C TRP A 217 17.85 0.64 7.76
N PHE A 218 16.73 -0.05 7.54
CA PHE A 218 16.21 -1.05 8.48
C PHE A 218 15.62 -2.23 7.72
N THR A 219 15.73 -3.41 8.33
CA THR A 219 15.09 -4.63 7.81
C THR A 219 13.57 -4.54 8.01
N SER A 220 12.82 -4.55 6.91
CA SER A 220 11.36 -4.60 6.96
C SER A 220 10.83 -6.02 7.08
N SER A 221 11.49 -6.98 6.44
CA SER A 221 11.13 -8.40 6.53
C SER A 221 12.35 -9.25 6.26
N SER A 222 12.46 -10.37 6.95
CA SER A 222 13.52 -11.34 6.72
C SER A 222 12.96 -12.75 6.89
N ASN A 223 13.33 -13.65 5.97
CA ASN A 223 13.18 -15.09 6.09
C ASN A 223 14.41 -15.77 5.50
N ASP A 224 14.48 -17.10 5.60
CA ASP A 224 15.64 -17.90 5.16
C ASP A 224 16.09 -17.67 3.71
N LYS A 225 15.21 -17.15 2.84
CA LYS A 225 15.47 -16.96 1.40
C LYS A 225 15.56 -15.50 0.97
N VAL A 226 14.89 -14.60 1.69
CA VAL A 226 14.70 -13.21 1.26
C VAL A 226 14.83 -12.26 2.45
N VAL A 227 15.68 -11.24 2.28
CA VAL A 227 15.78 -10.09 3.17
C VAL A 227 15.31 -8.85 2.42
N LYS A 228 14.40 -8.07 3.02
CA LYS A 228 13.98 -6.76 2.52
C LYS A 228 14.39 -5.67 3.49
N GLU A 229 15.08 -4.67 2.98
CA GLU A 229 15.52 -3.50 3.73
C GLU A 229 14.95 -2.24 3.09
N TYR A 230 14.54 -1.30 3.93
CA TYR A 230 14.00 -0.01 3.50
C TYR A 230 14.85 1.15 3.99
N CYS A 231 14.95 2.20 3.19
CA CYS A 231 15.51 3.48 3.58
C CYS A 231 14.66 4.61 3.00
N TYR A 232 14.36 5.60 3.83
CA TYR A 232 13.55 6.75 3.45
C TYR A 232 14.38 8.01 3.53
N GLN A 233 14.37 8.81 2.46
CA GLN A 233 15.15 10.03 2.36
C GLN A 233 14.33 11.10 1.63
N LEU A 234 14.45 12.35 2.08
CA LEU A 234 13.84 13.47 1.39
C LEU A 234 14.54 13.65 0.03
N ILE A 235 13.77 13.66 -1.06
CA ILE A 235 14.29 13.98 -2.40
C ILE A 235 14.22 15.49 -2.61
N ASP A 236 13.06 16.06 -2.29
CA ASP A 236 12.80 17.49 -2.29
C ASP A 236 11.70 17.82 -1.26
N HIS A 237 11.25 19.07 -1.22
CA HIS A 237 10.20 19.53 -0.31
C HIS A 237 8.81 18.88 -0.54
N GLN A 238 8.65 18.04 -1.56
CA GLN A 238 7.39 17.40 -1.94
C GLN A 238 7.44 15.88 -1.80
N PHE A 239 8.60 15.28 -1.99
CA PHE A 239 8.75 13.83 -2.10
C PHE A 239 9.75 13.27 -1.10
N ILE A 240 9.35 12.16 -0.48
CA ILE A 240 10.25 11.24 0.18
C ILE A 240 10.46 10.06 -0.75
N GLY A 241 11.73 9.78 -1.05
CA GLY A 241 12.16 8.56 -1.72
C GLY A 241 12.19 7.42 -0.72
N TRP A 242 11.47 6.35 -1.01
CA TRP A 242 11.52 5.10 -0.28
C TRP A 242 12.29 4.08 -1.12
N LYS A 243 13.57 3.90 -0.79
CA LYS A 243 14.45 2.91 -1.40
C LYS A 243 14.15 1.55 -0.80
N VAL A 244 13.96 0.56 -1.66
CA VAL A 244 13.83 -0.84 -1.27
C VAL A 244 15.04 -1.61 -1.79
N ARG A 245 15.63 -2.41 -0.91
CA ARG A 245 16.63 -3.42 -1.27
C ARG A 245 16.06 -4.79 -0.93
N GLU A 246 15.96 -5.68 -1.93
CA GLU A 246 15.61 -7.08 -1.74
C GLU A 246 16.83 -7.94 -2.05
N THR A 247 17.29 -8.71 -1.07
CA THR A 247 18.35 -9.71 -1.25
C THR A 247 17.71 -11.09 -1.25
N ARG A 248 17.75 -11.79 -2.37
CA ARG A 248 17.21 -13.15 -2.57
C ARG A 248 18.31 -14.09 -3.00
N ASN A 249 18.57 -15.13 -2.22
CA ASN A 249 19.63 -16.12 -2.51
C ASN A 249 20.99 -15.48 -2.88
N GLY A 250 21.35 -14.37 -2.22
CA GLY A 250 22.58 -13.62 -2.49
C GLY A 250 22.54 -12.66 -3.68
N CYS A 251 21.47 -12.64 -4.47
CA CYS A 251 21.24 -11.63 -5.51
C CYS A 251 20.51 -10.43 -4.91
N GLN A 252 21.00 -9.22 -5.17
CA GLN A 252 20.43 -7.98 -4.63
C GLN A 252 19.77 -7.16 -5.74
N ASP A 253 18.49 -6.88 -5.59
CA ASP A 253 17.73 -5.96 -6.41
C ASP A 253 17.38 -4.70 -5.61
N GLU A 254 17.43 -3.53 -6.25
CA GLU A 254 17.03 -2.25 -5.65
C GLU A 254 16.05 -1.51 -6.56
N TRP A 255 15.06 -0.87 -5.94
CA TRP A 255 14.12 0.02 -6.62
C TRP A 255 13.67 1.16 -5.73
N MET A 256 13.06 2.18 -6.33
CA MET A 256 12.59 3.38 -5.66
C MET A 256 11.07 3.47 -5.70
N ASN A 257 10.49 3.80 -4.56
CA ASN A 257 9.11 4.23 -4.42
C ASN A 257 9.09 5.72 -4.05
N LEU A 258 8.01 6.43 -4.38
CA LEU A 258 7.86 7.86 -4.10
C LEU A 258 6.65 8.14 -3.23
N VAL A 259 6.86 8.76 -2.08
CA VAL A 259 5.81 9.24 -1.18
C VAL A 259 5.67 10.74 -1.33
N TYR A 260 4.49 11.21 -1.76
CA TYR A 260 4.23 12.64 -1.82
C TYR A 260 3.71 13.18 -0.49
N VAL A 261 4.49 14.05 0.16
CA VAL A 261 4.24 14.49 1.54
C VAL A 261 3.74 15.93 1.67
N LYS A 262 3.77 16.73 0.60
CA LYS A 262 3.40 18.17 0.71
C LYS A 262 1.93 18.38 1.07
N ARG A 263 1.00 17.60 0.50
CA ARG A 263 -0.45 17.78 0.74
C ARG A 263 -1.14 16.47 1.04
N GLN A 264 -2.22 16.56 1.82
CA GLN A 264 -3.08 15.39 2.09
C GLN A 264 -3.66 14.84 0.78
N PHE A 265 -3.59 13.52 0.63
CA PHE A 265 -4.24 12.79 -0.44
C PHE A 265 -5.76 12.64 -0.18
N ALA A 266 -6.58 13.35 -0.96
CA ALA A 266 -8.02 13.46 -0.71
C ALA A 266 -8.84 12.34 -1.36
N LYS A 267 -8.41 11.85 -2.54
CA LYS A 267 -9.13 10.86 -3.35
C LYS A 267 -8.64 9.41 -3.18
N CYS A 268 -8.11 9.06 -2.00
CA CYS A 268 -7.64 7.71 -1.71
C CYS A 268 -8.68 6.60 -1.95
N LEU A 269 -9.98 6.88 -1.74
CA LEU A 269 -11.04 5.89 -1.97
C LEU A 269 -11.32 5.63 -3.45
N THR A 270 -11.32 6.66 -4.29
CA THR A 270 -11.65 6.50 -5.72
C THR A 270 -10.44 6.06 -6.54
N ILE A 271 -9.25 6.07 -5.94
CA ILE A 271 -7.99 5.71 -6.59
C ILE A 271 -7.42 4.45 -5.94
N THR A 272 -6.80 4.55 -4.77
CA THR A 272 -6.10 3.43 -4.12
C THR A 272 -7.04 2.31 -3.68
N GLU A 273 -8.14 2.64 -2.99
CA GLU A 273 -9.12 1.63 -2.56
C GLU A 273 -9.78 0.97 -3.77
N LYS A 274 -10.25 1.77 -4.74
CA LYS A 274 -10.85 1.28 -5.97
C LYS A 274 -9.91 0.39 -6.77
N ARG A 275 -8.65 0.81 -6.96
CA ARG A 275 -7.60 0.03 -7.62
C ARG A 275 -7.44 -1.33 -6.97
N SER A 276 -7.44 -1.40 -5.63
CA SER A 276 -7.28 -2.67 -4.92
C SER A 276 -8.35 -3.72 -5.28
N LEU A 277 -9.53 -3.31 -5.77
CA LEU A 277 -10.64 -4.17 -6.16
C LEU A 277 -10.58 -4.67 -7.60
N ILE A 278 -9.91 -3.93 -8.48
CA ILE A 278 -9.96 -4.15 -9.93
C ILE A 278 -8.61 -4.54 -10.53
N TYR A 279 -7.54 -4.40 -9.76
CA TYR A 279 -6.19 -4.80 -10.15
C TYR A 279 -5.94 -6.29 -9.80
N LEU A 280 -4.93 -6.88 -10.43
CA LEU A 280 -4.58 -8.31 -10.40
C LEU A 280 -4.77 -8.99 -9.03
N LEU A 281 -5.04 -10.31 -9.03
CA LEU A 281 -5.09 -11.20 -7.84
C LEU A 281 -3.98 -10.94 -6.80
N LYS A 282 -2.83 -10.39 -7.20
CA LYS A 282 -1.74 -9.94 -6.32
C LYS A 282 -2.18 -8.88 -5.28
N SER A 283 -3.26 -8.14 -5.48
CA SER A 283 -3.81 -7.19 -4.51
C SER A 283 -4.76 -7.86 -3.50
N LEU A 284 -5.22 -9.09 -3.76
CA LEU A 284 -6.04 -9.90 -2.87
C LEU A 284 -5.15 -10.62 -1.85
N VAL A 285 -4.60 -9.82 -0.94
CA VAL A 285 -3.67 -10.30 0.09
C VAL A 285 -4.38 -10.24 1.43
N ILE A 286 -4.26 -11.32 2.19
CA ILE A 286 -4.43 -11.28 3.63
C ILE A 286 -3.02 -11.20 4.20
N ARG A 287 -2.70 -10.11 4.91
CA ARG A 287 -1.48 -10.02 5.69
C ARG A 287 -1.88 -10.12 7.15
N ASN A 288 -1.39 -11.18 7.78
CA ASN A 288 -1.51 -11.39 9.22
C ASN A 288 -0.11 -11.42 9.82
N ARG A 289 0.04 -10.96 11.06
CA ARG A 289 1.21 -11.29 11.86
C ARG A 289 1.17 -12.79 12.14
N LYS A 290 2.22 -13.51 11.76
CA LYS A 290 2.48 -14.84 12.34
C LYS A 290 2.87 -14.69 13.80
#